data_AF-A0A7X6MJL7-F1
#
_entry.id   AF-A0A7X6MJL7-F1
#
_cell.length_a   1.000
_cell.length_b   1.000
_cell.length_c   1.000
_cell.angle_alpha   90.00
_cell.angle_beta   90.00
_cell.angle_gamma   90.00
#
_symmetry.space_group_name_H-M   'P 1'
#
loop_
_entity.id
_entity.type
_entity.pdbx_description
1 polymer ?
#
loop_
_entity_poly.entity_id
_entity_poly.type
_entity_poly.pdbx_seq_one_letter_code
_entity_poly.pdbx_strand_id
1 'polypeptide(L)' 'MEGYHMRPSAAVLTLREEFPDLLVCELHGGRGRPRLVATSARTIPTGQPGLVVCGGSEEPRKALRALEGGAV' A
#
# COMPACT_ATOMS: atom_id res chain seq x y z
N MET A 1 15.10 -22.65 -15.07
CA MET A 1 13.76 -22.02 -14.95
C MET A 1 14.00 -20.60 -14.49
N GLU A 2 13.99 -19.64 -15.41
CA GLU A 2 14.04 -18.21 -15.04
C GLU A 2 12.69 -17.86 -14.42
N GLY A 3 12.69 -17.72 -13.10
CA GLY A 3 11.49 -17.33 -12.37
C GLY A 3 11.08 -15.90 -12.71
N TYR A 4 9.82 -15.58 -12.46
CA TYR A 4 9.36 -14.19 -12.51
C TYR A 4 10.05 -13.39 -11.40
N HIS A 5 11.05 -12.59 -11.77
CA HIS A 5 11.62 -11.59 -10.87
C HIS A 5 10.67 -10.39 -10.79
N MET A 6 9.60 -10.52 -10.02
CA MET A 6 8.76 -9.38 -9.65
C MET A 6 9.51 -8.56 -8.61
N ARG A 7 10.42 -7.69 -9.06
CA ARG A 7 11.00 -6.68 -8.19
C ARG A 7 9.92 -5.62 -7.92
N PRO A 8 9.69 -5.24 -6.65
CA PRO A 8 8.84 -4.11 -6.34
C PRO A 8 9.38 -2.86 -7.05
N SER A 9 8.48 -1.97 -7.50
CA SER A 9 8.92 -0.69 -8.04
C SER A 9 9.59 0.17 -6.96
N ALA A 10 10.31 1.21 -7.39
CA ALA A 10 10.87 2.20 -6.47
C ALA A 10 9.79 2.84 -5.59
N ALA A 11 8.58 3.09 -6.12
CA ALA A 11 7.49 3.67 -5.35
C ALA A 11 7.01 2.73 -4.23
N VAL A 12 6.92 1.42 -4.50
CA VAL A 12 6.58 0.43 -3.47
C VAL A 12 7.67 0.35 -2.40
N LEU A 13 8.94 0.37 -2.79
CA LEU A 13 10.06 0.34 -1.85
C LEU A 13 10.03 1.56 -0.93
N THR A 14 9.91 2.76 -1.47
CA THR A 14 9.81 4.00 -0.69
C THR A 14 8.62 3.98 0.26
N LEU A 15 7.43 3.54 -0.19
CA LEU A 15 6.25 3.47 0.68
C LEU A 15 6.41 2.45 1.81
N ARG A 16 7.13 1.34 1.59
CA ARG A 16 7.42 0.35 2.64
C ARG A 16 8.43 0.86 3.66
N GLU A 17 9.39 1.69 3.23
CA GLU A 17 10.31 2.38 4.14
C GLU A 17 9.59 3.46 4.95
N GLU A 18 8.70 4.24 4.33
CA GLU A 18 7.90 5.28 5.00
C GLU A 18 6.88 4.68 5.98
N PHE A 19 6.27 3.53 5.65
CA PHE A 19 5.16 2.94 6.41
C PHE A 19 5.35 1.42 6.62
N PRO A 20 6.22 1.01 7.56
CA PRO A 20 6.60 -0.39 7.75
C PRO A 20 5.46 -1.29 8.26
N ASP A 21 4.44 -0.71 8.91
CA ASP A 21 3.25 -1.45 9.38
C ASP A 21 2.25 -1.78 8.26
N LEU A 22 2.55 -1.41 7.00
CA LEU A 22 1.68 -1.64 5.85
C LEU A 22 2.26 -2.65 4.87
N LEU A 23 1.36 -3.47 4.35
CA LEU A 23 1.60 -4.28 3.17
C LEU A 23 1.23 -3.46 1.93
N VAL A 24 2.26 -3.05 1.19
CA VAL A 24 2.12 -2.26 -0.05
C VAL A 24 2.40 -3.12 -1.28
N CYS A 25 1.50 -3.09 -2.26
CA CYS A 25 1.56 -3.84 -3.51
C CYS A 25 1.20 -2.97 -4.72
N GLU A 26 1.71 -3.33 -5.89
CA GLU A 26 1.27 -2.77 -7.16
C GLU A 26 0.35 -3.73 -7.91
N LEU A 27 -0.84 -3.23 -8.23
CA LEU A 27 -1.78 -3.88 -9.13
C LEU A 27 -1.61 -3.35 -10.55
N HIS A 28 -1.14 -4.23 -11.43
CA HIS A 28 -1.03 -3.95 -12.85
C HIS A 28 -2.28 -4.49 -13.57
N GLY A 29 -3.27 -3.62 -13.75
CA GLY A 29 -4.49 -3.93 -14.51
C GLY A 29 -4.36 -3.48 -15.97
N GLY A 30 -4.01 -4.39 -16.89
CA GLY A 30 -4.05 -4.17 -18.33
C GLY A 30 -3.32 -2.91 -18.83
N ARG A 31 -3.85 -2.22 -19.87
CA ARG A 31 -3.26 -1.00 -20.49
C ARG A 31 -3.30 0.27 -19.60
N GLY A 32 -3.54 0.13 -18.30
CA GLY A 32 -3.63 1.23 -17.35
C GLY A 32 -2.32 1.54 -16.63
N ARG A 33 -2.26 2.69 -15.95
CA ARG A 33 -1.20 2.96 -14.97
C ARG A 33 -1.32 1.97 -13.80
N PRO A 34 -0.19 1.49 -13.25
CA PRO A 34 -0.21 0.65 -12.06
C PRO A 34 -0.90 1.38 -10.91
N ARG A 35 -1.74 0.65 -10.17
CA ARG A 35 -2.40 1.16 -8.98
C ARG A 35 -1.70 0.60 -7.76
N LEU A 36 -1.43 1.47 -6.80
CA LEU A 36 -0.88 1.09 -5.52
C LEU A 36 -2.01 0.72 -4.58
N VAL A 37 -1.83 -0.40 -3.90
CA VAL A 37 -2.70 -0.86 -2.82
C VAL A 37 -1.89 -0.95 -1.55
N ALA A 38 -2.36 -0.29 -0.50
CA ALA A 38 -1.80 -0.40 0.83
C ALA A 38 -2.85 -0.99 1.78
N THR A 39 -2.46 -2.02 2.52
CA THR A 39 -3.26 -2.57 3.61
C THR A 39 -2.48 -2.61 4.92
N SER A 40 -3.16 -2.34 6.04
CA SER A 40 -2.56 -2.53 7.36
C SER A 40 -2.17 -4.00 7.57
N ALA A 41 -0.95 -4.25 8.04
CA ALA A 41 -0.52 -5.58 8.51
C ALA A 41 -1.20 -5.95 9.84
N ARG A 42 -1.74 -4.96 10.55
CA ARG A 42 -2.50 -5.14 11.79
C ARG A 42 -3.98 -5.23 11.47
N THR A 43 -4.62 -6.29 11.97
CA THR A 43 -6.08 -6.41 11.98
C THR A 43 -6.67 -5.49 13.05
N ILE A 44 -7.80 -4.85 12.73
CA ILE A 44 -8.59 -4.15 13.74
C ILE A 44 -9.29 -5.18 14.66
N PRO A 45 -9.82 -4.80 15.84
CA PRO A 45 -10.42 -5.75 16.80
C PRO A 45 -11.56 -6.61 16.21
N THR A 46 -12.18 -6.18 15.11
CA THR A 46 -13.20 -6.94 14.38
C THR A 46 -12.62 -8.00 13.43
N GLY A 47 -11.29 -8.15 13.38
CA GLY A 47 -10.58 -9.07 12.47
C GLY A 47 -10.44 -8.56 11.03
N GLN A 48 -10.94 -7.37 10.73
CA GLN A 48 -10.86 -6.78 9.39
C GLN A 48 -9.50 -6.09 9.16
N PRO A 49 -9.04 -5.94 7.91
CA PRO A 49 -7.89 -5.11 7.60
C PRO A 49 -8.21 -3.64 7.92
N GLY A 50 -7.35 -2.98 8.70
CA GLY A 50 -7.63 -1.63 9.22
C GLY A 50 -7.66 -0.50 8.19
N LEU A 51 -7.19 -0.75 6.97
CA LEU A 51 -7.24 0.23 5.87
C LEU A 51 -6.98 -0.50 4.55
N VAL A 52 -7.73 -0.18 3.49
CA VAL A 52 -7.42 -0.57 2.11
C VAL A 52 -7.53 0.67 1.23
N VAL A 53 -6.41 1.17 0.72
CA VAL A 53 -6.39 2.34 -0.18
C VAL A 53 -5.92 1.90 -1.55
N CYS A 54 -6.69 2.23 -2.59
CA CYS A 54 -6.38 1.95 -3.99
C CYS A 54 -6.25 3.26 -4.77
N GLY A 55 -5.05 3.59 -5.28
CA GLY A 55 -4.84 4.84 -6.01
C GLY A 55 -3.47 4.94 -6.67
N GLY A 56 -3.08 6.14 -7.10
CA GLY A 56 -1.69 6.44 -7.48
C GLY A 56 -0.80 6.51 -6.24
N SER A 57 0.42 7.04 -6.34
CA SER A 57 1.36 7.10 -5.20
C SER A 57 0.94 8.09 -4.11
N GLU A 58 0.16 9.11 -4.46
CA GLU A 58 -0.21 10.19 -3.53
C GLU A 58 -1.45 9.83 -2.69
N GLU A 59 -2.38 9.02 -3.23
CA GLU A 59 -3.60 8.64 -2.53
C GLU A 59 -3.34 7.79 -1.27
N PRO A 60 -2.46 6.77 -1.26
CA PRO A 60 -2.02 6.08 -0.05
C PRO A 60 -1.39 7.04 0.96
N ARG A 61 -0.49 7.93 0.52
CA ARG A 61 0.19 8.89 1.41
C ARG A 61 -0.82 9.83 2.08
N LYS A 62 -1.82 10.32 1.34
CA LYS A 62 -2.89 11.18 1.89
C LYS A 62 -3.76 10.43 2.90
N ALA A 63 -4.16 9.20 2.59
CA ALA A 63 -4.99 8.39 3.47
C ALA A 63 -4.28 8.05 4.78
N LEU A 64 -2.97 7.80 4.74
CA LEU A 64 -2.18 7.46 5.92
C LEU A 64 -1.93 8.66 6.83
N ARG A 65 -1.58 9.82 6.25
CA ARG A 65 -1.46 11.06 7.02
C ARG A 65 -2.76 11.44 7.74
N ALA A 66 -3.91 11.14 7.14
CA ALA A 66 -5.21 11.36 7.77
C ALA A 66 -5.47 10.44 8.97
N LEU A 67 -4.92 9.21 8.97
CA LEU A 67 -5.01 8.29 10.11
C LEU A 67 -4.05 8.67 11.25
N GLU A 68 -2.82 9.10 10.92
CA GLU A 68 -1.86 9.59 11.93
C GLU A 68 -2.37 10.84 12.64
N GLY A 69 -3.08 11.73 11.93
CA GLY A 69 -3.69 12.93 12.50
C GLY A 69 -5.07 12.72 13.16
N GLY A 70 -5.64 11.51 13.07
CA GLY A 70 -6.98 11.18 13.54
C GLY A 70 -7.02 10.41 14.87
N ALA A 71 -5.87 10.15 15.50
CA ALA A 71 -5.81 9.56 16.83
C ALA A 71 -6.10 10.62 17.90
N VAL A 72 -7.39 10.83 18.20
CA VAL A 72 -7.89 11.44 19.44
C VAL A 72 -8.79 10.43 20.14
#